data_AF-A0A949DK31-F1
#
_entry.id   AF-A0A949DK31-F1
#
_cell.length_a   1.000
_cell.length_b   1.000
_cell.length_c   1.000
_cell.angle_alpha   90.00
_cell.angle_beta   90.00
_cell.angle_gamma   90.00
#
_symmetry.space_group_name_H-M   'P 1'
#
loop_
_entity.id
_entity.type
_entity.pdbx_description
1 polymer ?
#
loop_
_entity_poly.entity_id
_entity_poly.type
_entity_poly.pdbx_seq_one_letter_code
_entity_poly.pdbx_strand_id
1 'polypeptide(L)'
;RYEIFKVHTKGKPLAKDVDLKALAKETKERVGSDIEAICREAAMSSVREFLKRSKGKKIDYSSLKVSMKDFREAMKTLFRKS
;
A
#
# COMPACT_ATOMS: atom_id res chain seq x y z
N ARG A 1 -10.06 1.20 12.63
CA ARG A 1 -9.35 1.45 11.34
C ARG A 1 -7.85 1.23 11.44
N TYR A 2 -7.14 1.91 12.36
CA TYR A 2 -5.70 1.69 12.56
C TYR A 2 -5.32 0.22 12.77
N GLU A 3 -6.03 -0.50 13.64
CA GLU A 3 -5.78 -1.94 13.87
C GLU A 3 -5.97 -2.79 12.59
N ILE A 4 -6.90 -2.41 11.72
CA ILE A 4 -7.13 -3.10 10.44
C ILE A 4 -5.91 -2.91 9.54
N PHE A 5 -5.42 -1.67 9.40
CA PHE A 5 -4.17 -1.39 8.69
C PHE A 5 -2.99 -2.16 9.31
N LYS A 6 -2.87 -2.19 10.65
CA LYS A 6 -1.79 -2.89 11.35
C LYS A 6 -1.81 -4.40 11.08
N VAL A 7 -2.99 -5.02 11.04
CA VAL A 7 -3.15 -6.44 10.69
C VAL A 7 -2.77 -6.69 9.23
N HIS A 8 -3.32 -5.91 8.29
CA HIS A 8 -3.06 -6.16 6.85
C HIS A 8 -1.66 -5.72 6.39
N THR A 9 -0.97 -4.88 7.16
CA THR A 9 0.43 -4.49 6.90
C THR A 9 1.45 -5.31 7.68
N LYS A 10 1.02 -6.18 8.61
CA LYS A 10 1.91 -7.07 9.36
C LYS A 10 2.73 -7.93 8.39
N GLY A 11 4.05 -7.92 8.55
CA GLY A 11 4.99 -8.66 7.72
C GLY A 11 5.26 -8.09 6.33
N LYS A 12 4.65 -6.95 5.97
CA LYS A 12 4.97 -6.24 4.71
C LYS A 12 6.17 -5.31 4.91
N PRO A 13 7.06 -5.19 3.93
CA PRO A 13 8.17 -4.25 4.00
C PRO A 13 7.64 -2.83 3.82
N LEU A 14 7.33 -2.14 4.92
CA LEU A 14 6.88 -0.75 4.86
C LEU A 14 8.10 0.19 4.74
N ALA A 15 7.96 1.24 3.94
CA ALA A 15 8.89 2.35 3.93
C ALA A 15 8.68 3.24 5.18
N LYS A 16 9.70 4.04 5.52
CA LYS A 16 9.71 4.85 6.76
C LYS A 16 8.67 5.97 6.76
N ASP A 17 8.18 6.36 5.59
CA ASP A 17 7.18 7.40 5.40
C ASP A 17 5.76 6.93 5.71
N VAL A 18 5.54 5.62 5.87
CA VAL A 18 4.20 5.05 6.09
C VAL A 18 3.65 5.40 7.47
N ASP A 19 2.60 6.24 7.47
CA ASP A 19 1.83 6.58 8.67
C ASP A 19 0.44 5.90 8.63
N LEU A 20 0.32 4.78 9.36
CA LEU A 20 -0.94 4.04 9.48
C LEU A 20 -2.03 4.83 10.23
N LYS A 21 -1.68 5.79 11.09
CA LYS A 21 -2.67 6.66 11.75
C LYS A 21 -3.25 7.68 10.77
N ALA A 22 -2.41 8.25 9.91
CA ALA A 22 -2.87 9.11 8.81
C ALA A 22 -3.82 8.35 7.88
N LEU A 23 -3.44 7.15 7.43
CA LEU A 23 -4.29 6.29 6.61
C LEU A 23 -5.62 5.94 7.30
N ALA A 24 -5.60 5.67 8.60
CA ALA A 24 -6.82 5.43 9.36
C ALA A 24 -7.73 6.66 9.45
N LYS A 25 -7.17 7.88 9.46
CA LYS A 25 -7.91 9.15 9.45
C LYS A 25 -8.51 9.44 8.08
N GLU A 26 -7.76 9.20 7.01
CA GLU A 26 -8.19 9.42 5.62
C GLU A 26 -9.28 8.43 5.18
N THR A 27 -9.27 7.23 5.73
CA THR A 27 -10.24 6.18 5.37
C THR A 27 -11.47 6.16 6.28
N LYS A 28 -11.77 7.22 7.03
CA LYS A 28 -12.83 7.24 8.07
C LYS A 28 -14.25 6.81 7.64
N GLU A 29 -14.56 6.90 6.36
CA GLU A 29 -15.86 6.56 5.79
C GLU A 29 -15.89 5.20 5.04
N ARG A 30 -14.82 4.40 5.13
CA ARG A 30 -14.66 3.14 4.38
C ARG A 30 -15.01 1.89 5.18
N VAL A 31 -15.32 0.75 4.61
CA VAL A 31 -15.52 -0.48 5.41
C VAL A 31 -14.21 -1.27 5.57
N GLY A 32 -14.22 -2.33 6.38
CA GLY A 32 -13.01 -3.15 6.61
C GLY A 32 -12.46 -3.76 5.32
N SER A 33 -13.34 -4.25 4.44
CA SER A 33 -12.98 -4.79 3.13
C SER A 33 -12.35 -3.75 2.20
N ASP A 34 -12.77 -2.49 2.28
CA ASP A 34 -12.12 -1.40 1.54
C ASP A 34 -10.68 -1.19 2.03
N ILE A 35 -10.44 -1.23 3.35
CA ILE A 35 -9.10 -1.08 3.93
C ILE A 35 -8.20 -2.25 3.51
N GLU A 36 -8.73 -3.46 3.51
CA GLU A 36 -8.02 -4.63 2.98
C GLU A 36 -7.65 -4.44 1.51
N ALA A 37 -8.61 -4.00 0.69
CA ALA A 37 -8.39 -3.73 -0.72
C ALA A 37 -7.32 -2.65 -0.93
N ILE A 38 -7.32 -1.58 -0.12
CA ILE A 38 -6.29 -0.53 -0.13
C ILE A 38 -4.91 -1.14 0.16
N CYS A 39 -4.78 -1.95 1.21
CA CYS A 39 -3.50 -2.57 1.58
C CYS A 39 -2.97 -3.50 0.48
N ARG A 40 -3.87 -4.29 -0.14
CA ARG A 40 -3.53 -5.20 -1.24
C ARG A 40 -3.10 -4.41 -2.48
N GLU A 41 -3.86 -3.40 -2.87
CA GLU A 41 -3.57 -2.59 -4.04
C GLU A 41 -2.27 -1.79 -3.88
N ALA A 42 -1.99 -1.27 -2.67
CA ALA A 42 -0.73 -0.59 -2.37
C ALA A 42 0.46 -1.53 -2.53
N ALA A 43 0.38 -2.75 -1.99
CA ALA A 43 1.43 -3.75 -2.17
C ALA A 43 1.63 -4.08 -3.66
N MET A 44 0.55 -4.28 -4.42
CA MET A 44 0.64 -4.53 -5.85
C MET A 44 1.20 -3.34 -6.64
N SER A 45 0.89 -2.11 -6.25
CA SER A 45 1.47 -0.91 -6.89
C SER A 45 2.98 -0.88 -6.71
N SER A 46 3.46 -1.12 -5.49
CA SER A 46 4.90 -1.15 -5.20
C SER A 46 5.63 -2.22 -6.01
N VAL A 47 5.04 -3.42 -6.15
CA VAL A 47 5.60 -4.52 -6.96
C VAL A 47 5.65 -4.13 -8.44
N ARG A 48 4.57 -3.55 -8.98
CA ARG A 48 4.53 -3.13 -10.40
C ARG A 48 5.55 -2.04 -10.69
N GLU A 49 5.69 -1.05 -9.80
CA GLU A 49 6.71 0.00 -9.95
C GLU A 49 8.13 -0.57 -9.87
N PHE A 50 8.37 -1.46 -8.91
CA PHE A 50 9.66 -2.13 -8.73
C PHE A 50 10.06 -2.96 -9.96
N LEU A 51 9.14 -3.77 -10.51
CA LEU A 51 9.39 -4.55 -11.72
C LEU A 51 9.64 -3.67 -12.95
N LYS A 52 8.93 -2.55 -13.08
CA LYS A 52 9.17 -1.58 -14.16
C LYS A 52 10.58 -0.99 -14.10
N ARG A 53 11.09 -0.68 -12.90
CA ARG A 53 12.45 -0.15 -12.69
C ARG A 53 13.54 -1.20 -12.88
N SER A 54 13.23 -2.46 -12.64
CA SER A 54 14.20 -3.57 -12.66
C SER A 54 14.40 -4.20 -14.06
N LYS A 55 13.78 -3.66 -15.12
CA LYS A 55 13.86 -4.22 -16.49
C LYS A 55 15.33 -4.42 -16.92
N GLY A 56 15.70 -5.69 -17.11
CA GLY A 56 17.02 -6.09 -17.62
C GLY A 56 18.16 -6.19 -16.60
N LYS A 57 17.87 -6.07 -15.29
CA LYS A 57 18.86 -6.22 -14.21
C LYS A 57 18.48 -7.36 -13.27
N LYS A 58 19.47 -7.90 -12.54
CA LYS A 58 19.24 -8.84 -11.44
C LYS A 58 18.32 -8.18 -10.42
N ILE A 59 17.21 -8.84 -10.10
CA ILE A 59 16.17 -8.28 -9.24
C ILE A 59 16.58 -8.47 -7.79
N ASP A 60 16.71 -7.37 -7.05
CA ASP A 60 16.94 -7.37 -5.60
C ASP A 60 15.68 -6.97 -4.84
N TYR A 61 14.95 -7.98 -4.36
CA TYR A 61 13.70 -7.81 -3.63
C TYR A 61 13.89 -7.17 -2.24
N SER A 62 15.10 -7.06 -1.70
CA SER A 62 15.35 -6.42 -0.40
C SER A 62 15.04 -4.91 -0.41
N SER A 63 15.10 -4.31 -1.59
CA SER A 63 14.77 -2.89 -1.82
C SER A 63 13.27 -2.63 -2.03
N LEU A 64 12.46 -3.69 -2.20
CA LEU A 64 11.01 -3.56 -2.35
C LEU A 64 10.39 -3.12 -1.03
N LYS A 65 9.81 -1.92 -1.04
CA LYS A 65 9.05 -1.37 0.09
C LYS A 65 7.74 -0.75 -0.38
N VAL A 66 6.70 -0.91 0.42
CA VAL A 66 5.42 -0.23 0.27
C VAL A 66 5.51 1.13 0.95
N SER A 67 5.36 2.20 0.18
CA SER A 67 5.47 3.60 0.61
C SER A 67 4.11 4.28 0.75
N MET A 68 4.07 5.50 1.31
CA MET A 68 2.82 6.27 1.35
C MET A 68 2.28 6.58 -0.04
N LYS A 69 3.16 6.72 -1.03
CA LYS A 69 2.76 6.93 -2.42
C LYS A 69 1.89 5.77 -2.92
N ASP A 70 2.28 4.53 -2.62
CA ASP A 70 1.54 3.33 -3.03
C ASP A 70 0.14 3.28 -2.39
N PHE A 71 0.03 3.63 -1.10
CA PHE A 71 -1.27 3.73 -0.44
C PHE A 71 -2.16 4.82 -1.03
N ARG A 72 -1.60 5.98 -1.38
CA ARG A 72 -2.35 7.07 -2.03
C ARG A 72 -2.81 6.68 -3.43
N GLU A 73 -1.97 6.00 -4.21
CA GLU A 73 -2.35 5.47 -5.52
C GLU A 73 -3.47 4.42 -5.40
N ALA A 74 -3.37 3.53 -4.42
CA ALA A 74 -4.40 2.54 -4.13
C ALA A 74 -5.75 3.20 -3.79
N MET A 75 -5.74 4.18 -2.87
CA MET A 75 -6.94 4.96 -2.53
C MET A 75 -7.51 5.67 -3.75
N LYS A 76 -6.69 6.35 -4.55
CA LYS A 76 -7.14 7.01 -5.79
C LYS A 76 -7.77 6.03 -6.77
N THR A 77 -7.22 4.83 -6.89
CA THR A 77 -7.70 3.81 -7.84
C THR A 77 -9.01 3.19 -7.39
N LEU A 78 -9.14 2.88 -6.10
CA LEU A 78 -10.32 2.23 -5.52
C LEU A 78 -11.48 3.23 -5.36
N PHE A 79 -11.19 4.47 -4.97
CA PHE A 79 -12.24 5.47 -4.72
C PHE A 79 -12.87 5.98 -6.02
N ARG A 80 -12.17 5.86 -7.16
CA ARG A 80 -12.72 6.23 -8.48
C ARG A 80 -13.60 5.14 -9.09
N LYS A 81 -13.67 3.95 -8.46
CA LYS A 81 -14.46 2.80 -8.91
C LYS A 81 -15.77 2.61 -8.13
N SER A 82 -16.03 3.40 -7.10
CA SER A 82 -17.27 3.40 -6.31
C SER A 82 -18.15 4.59 -6.66
#